data_AF-A0A7W9SNP2-F1
#
_entry.id   AF-A0A7W9SNP2-F1
#
_cell.length_a   1.000
_cell.length_b   1.000
_cell.length_c   1.000
_cell.angle_alpha   90.00
_cell.angle_beta   90.00
_cell.angle_gamma   90.00
#
_symmetry.space_group_name_H-M   'P 1'
#
loop_
_entity.id
_entity.type
_entity.pdbx_description
1 polymer ?
#
loop_
_entity_poly.entity_id
_entity_poly.type
_entity_poly.pdbx_seq_one_letter_code
_entity_poly.pdbx_strand_id
1 'polypeptide(L)'
;MIEFADEHMVKGRATEALAAYQEAWSHMAGQLDVIQQVWLLLSIANSAIRAGDFEEAFDALSALLEDYSTSGVVIGNPLFHLLVGLCCHGLQEDPDAEVDNFARALICGGQEMFVQEDPKHLHKIKTVLEPPAETGTWDGYNGCSRDLLNGATGYLRKMLTEKIGTPPPYQ
;
A
#
# COMPACT_ATOMS: atom_id res chain seq x y z
N MET A 1 1.83 16.84 12.94
CA MET A 1 2.40 16.85 11.57
C MET A 1 1.77 15.73 10.74
N ILE A 2 1.88 14.46 11.15
CA ILE A 2 1.23 13.33 10.47
C ILE A 2 -0.30 13.50 10.38
N GLU A 3 -0.98 13.86 11.47
CA GLU A 3 -2.44 14.09 11.46
C GLU A 3 -2.88 15.19 10.47
N PHE A 4 -2.04 16.22 10.28
CA PHE A 4 -2.32 17.28 9.32
C PHE A 4 -2.19 16.76 7.87
N ALA A 5 -1.19 15.93 7.60
CA ALA A 5 -1.06 15.24 6.31
C ALA A 5 -2.25 14.29 6.06
N ASP A 6 -2.69 13.56 7.09
CA ASP A 6 -3.89 12.71 7.01
C ASP A 6 -5.14 13.51 6.62
N GLU A 7 -5.34 14.70 7.20
CA GLU A 7 -6.45 15.58 6.81
C GLU A 7 -6.38 16.04 5.36
N HIS A 8 -5.17 16.30 4.84
CA HIS A 8 -4.98 16.62 3.44
C HIS A 8 -5.39 15.45 2.54
N MET A 9 -5.00 14.23 2.89
CA MET A 9 -5.44 13.02 2.17
C MET A 9 -6.96 12.85 2.19
N VAL A 10 -7.61 13.03 3.36
CA VAL A 10 -9.09 12.94 3.47
C VAL A 10 -9.79 13.96 2.57
N LYS A 11 -9.18 15.12 2.33
CA LYS A 11 -9.71 16.19 1.47
C LYS A 11 -9.32 16.02 -0.01
N GLY A 12 -8.65 14.93 -0.38
CA GLY A 12 -8.16 14.68 -1.74
C GLY A 12 -6.99 15.56 -2.17
N ARG A 13 -6.31 16.20 -1.22
CA ARG A 13 -5.18 17.13 -1.43
C ARG A 13 -3.86 16.38 -1.33
N ALA A 14 -3.62 15.47 -2.27
CA ALA A 14 -2.51 14.51 -2.20
C ALA A 14 -1.13 15.19 -2.24
N THR A 15 -0.95 16.21 -3.08
CA THR A 15 0.32 16.95 -3.17
C THR A 15 0.68 17.64 -1.85
N GLU A 16 -0.29 18.29 -1.20
CA GLU A 16 -0.05 18.92 0.10
C GLU A 16 0.14 17.89 1.22
N ALA A 17 -0.54 16.74 1.15
CA ALA A 17 -0.33 15.66 2.10
C ALA A 17 1.09 15.09 1.99
N LEU A 18 1.58 14.86 0.76
CA LEU A 18 2.92 14.36 0.50
C LEU A 18 3.96 15.28 1.14
N ALA A 19 3.90 16.59 0.86
CA ALA A 19 4.82 17.56 1.45
C ALA A 19 4.80 17.53 2.99
N ALA A 20 3.61 17.41 3.60
CA ALA A 20 3.48 17.34 5.05
C ALA A 20 4.00 16.01 5.65
N TYR A 21 3.86 14.88 4.96
CA TYR A 21 4.46 13.62 5.41
C TYR A 21 5.99 13.64 5.27
N GLN A 22 6.53 14.21 4.19
CA GLN A 22 7.99 14.37 4.00
C GLN A 22 8.60 15.30 5.06
N GLU A 23 7.91 16.39 5.41
CA GLU A 23 8.29 17.27 6.51
C GLU A 23 8.27 16.50 7.84
N ALA A 24 7.21 15.72 8.10
CA ALA A 24 7.15 14.88 9.28
C ALA A 24 8.33 13.90 9.34
N TRP A 25 8.60 13.15 8.25
CA TRP A 25 9.72 12.24 8.14
C TRP A 25 11.05 12.92 8.49
N SER A 26 11.33 14.07 7.87
CA SER A 26 12.55 14.84 8.09
C SER A 26 12.77 15.27 9.56
N HIS A 27 11.69 15.49 10.30
CA HIS A 27 11.77 15.96 11.70
C HIS A 27 11.71 14.84 12.74
N MET A 28 11.00 13.74 12.47
CA MET A 28 10.67 12.76 13.50
C MET A 28 11.07 11.32 13.21
N ALA A 29 11.52 10.97 11.99
CA ALA A 29 11.81 9.57 11.65
C ALA A 29 12.77 8.90 12.66
N GLY A 30 13.82 9.60 13.09
CA GLY A 30 14.77 9.09 14.08
C GLY A 30 14.23 8.93 15.52
N GLN A 31 13.00 9.38 15.79
CA GLN A 31 12.31 9.25 17.08
C GLN A 31 11.22 8.17 17.05
N LEU A 32 10.81 7.74 15.86
CA LEU A 32 9.81 6.70 15.66
C LEU A 32 10.42 5.31 15.83
N ASP A 33 9.62 4.35 16.29
CA ASP A 33 10.02 2.95 16.17
C ASP A 33 9.99 2.47 14.71
N VAL A 34 10.62 1.32 14.43
CA VAL A 34 10.74 0.76 13.07
C VAL A 34 9.39 0.57 12.39
N ILE A 35 8.36 0.13 13.13
CA ILE A 35 7.04 -0.13 12.56
C ILE A 35 6.35 1.18 12.22
N GLN A 36 6.46 2.19 13.08
CA GLN A 36 5.97 3.54 12.82
C GLN A 36 6.65 4.18 11.60
N GLN A 37 7.96 3.97 11.43
CA GLN A 37 8.69 4.43 10.24
C GLN A 37 8.16 3.77 8.97
N VAL A 38 7.94 2.46 8.99
CA VAL A 38 7.34 1.72 7.85
C VAL A 38 5.98 2.30 7.46
N TRP A 39 5.09 2.55 8.42
CA TRP A 39 3.76 3.11 8.13
C TRP A 39 3.80 4.56 7.63
N LEU A 40 4.78 5.35 8.09
CA LEU A 40 4.98 6.70 7.57
C LEU A 40 5.49 6.68 6.13
N LEU A 41 6.44 5.80 5.79
CA LEU A 41 6.90 5.61 4.40
C LEU A 41 5.79 5.10 3.48
N LEU A 42 4.94 4.17 3.94
CA LEU A 42 3.75 3.74 3.19
C LEU A 42 2.77 4.91 2.97
N SER A 43 2.68 5.83 3.92
CA SER A 43 1.82 7.03 3.79
C SER A 43 2.39 8.00 2.77
N ILE A 44 3.72 8.21 2.76
CA ILE A 44 4.46 8.98 1.75
C ILE A 44 4.22 8.37 0.36
N ALA A 45 4.52 7.09 0.17
CA ALA A 45 4.35 6.39 -1.10
C ALA A 45 2.90 6.47 -1.62
N ASN A 46 1.91 6.23 -0.75
CA ASN A 46 0.51 6.36 -1.13
C ASN A 46 0.16 7.81 -1.53
N SER A 47 0.58 8.81 -0.76
CA SER A 47 0.31 10.22 -1.10
C SER A 47 0.98 10.64 -2.41
N ALA A 48 2.20 10.16 -2.68
CA ALA A 48 2.95 10.39 -3.91
C ALA A 48 2.24 9.80 -5.13
N ILE A 49 1.81 8.54 -5.06
CA ILE A 49 0.99 7.89 -6.11
C ILE A 49 -0.29 8.68 -6.38
N ARG A 50 -1.01 9.14 -5.34
CA ARG A 50 -2.24 9.94 -5.53
C ARG A 50 -1.97 11.35 -6.07
N ALA A 51 -0.77 11.89 -5.83
CA ALA A 51 -0.31 13.15 -6.41
C ALA A 51 0.19 13.00 -7.85
N GLY A 52 0.39 11.75 -8.33
CA GLY A 52 1.02 11.46 -9.62
C GLY A 52 2.54 11.59 -9.62
N ASP A 53 3.15 11.68 -8.43
CA ASP A 53 4.60 11.74 -8.25
C ASP A 53 5.15 10.32 -8.04
N PHE A 54 5.28 9.58 -9.14
CA PHE A 54 5.67 8.17 -9.07
C PHE A 54 7.16 7.97 -8.77
N GLU A 55 8.02 8.96 -9.03
CA GLU A 55 9.44 8.92 -8.68
C GLU A 55 9.60 8.97 -7.15
N GLU A 56 8.91 9.90 -6.48
CA GLU A 56 8.92 9.96 -5.01
C GLU A 56 8.30 8.70 -4.38
N ALA A 57 7.26 8.15 -5.01
CA ALA A 57 6.69 6.89 -4.57
C ALA A 57 7.71 5.74 -4.68
N PHE A 58 8.46 5.69 -5.78
CA PHE A 58 9.50 4.69 -6.01
C PHE A 58 10.60 4.78 -4.96
N ASP A 59 11.07 5.98 -4.64
CA ASP A 59 12.11 6.20 -3.62
C ASP A 59 11.64 5.72 -2.24
N ALA A 60 10.42 6.09 -1.83
CA ALA A 60 9.87 5.67 -0.55
C ALA A 60 9.66 4.14 -0.46
N LEU A 61 9.22 3.50 -1.55
CA LEU A 61 9.03 2.05 -1.63
C LEU A 61 10.36 1.28 -1.69
N SER A 62 11.36 1.84 -2.36
CA SER A 62 12.71 1.28 -2.41
C SER A 62 13.36 1.32 -1.02
N ALA A 63 13.25 2.44 -0.30
CA ALA A 63 13.70 2.55 1.08
C ALA A 63 13.03 1.51 2.00
N LEU A 64 11.72 1.26 1.84
CA LEU A 64 11.01 0.20 2.58
C LEU A 64 11.63 -1.18 2.36
N LEU A 65 12.00 -1.50 1.12
CA LEU A 65 12.60 -2.79 0.78
C LEU A 65 14.05 -2.91 1.29
N GLU A 66 14.86 -1.88 1.05
CA GLU A 66 16.28 -1.86 1.39
C GLU A 66 16.52 -1.87 2.90
N ASP A 67 15.83 -1.00 3.63
CA ASP A 67 16.11 -0.76 5.04
C ASP A 67 15.18 -1.52 6.00
N TYR A 68 13.96 -1.88 5.54
CA TYR A 68 12.90 -2.39 6.42
C TYR A 68 12.38 -3.79 6.05
N SER A 69 12.99 -4.49 5.09
CA SER A 69 12.57 -5.85 4.71
C SER A 69 12.57 -6.87 5.87
N THR A 70 13.45 -6.68 6.86
CA THR A 70 13.54 -7.56 8.04
C THR A 70 12.60 -7.17 9.19
N SER A 71 11.80 -6.12 9.04
CA SER A 71 10.83 -5.65 10.05
C SER A 71 9.68 -6.64 10.31
N GLY A 72 9.49 -7.62 9.42
CA GLY A 72 8.34 -8.53 9.45
C GLY A 72 7.04 -7.93 8.91
N VAL A 73 7.03 -6.65 8.52
CA VAL A 73 5.86 -5.99 7.93
C VAL A 73 5.97 -5.94 6.41
N VAL A 74 7.08 -5.47 5.85
CA VAL A 74 7.16 -5.07 4.41
C VAL A 74 6.87 -6.22 3.44
N ILE A 75 7.64 -7.32 3.50
CA ILE A 75 7.69 -8.37 2.46
C ILE A 75 6.35 -9.09 2.24
N GLY A 76 5.48 -9.15 3.24
CA GLY A 76 4.17 -9.78 3.15
C GLY A 76 3.01 -8.78 3.12
N ASN A 77 3.28 -7.47 3.21
CA ASN A 77 2.22 -6.48 3.37
C ASN A 77 1.52 -6.23 2.03
N PRO A 78 0.21 -6.51 1.93
CA PRO A 78 -0.51 -6.35 0.67
C PRO A 78 -0.63 -4.89 0.22
N LEU A 79 -0.61 -3.92 1.15
CA LEU A 79 -0.59 -2.50 0.78
C LEU A 79 0.75 -2.12 0.14
N PHE A 80 1.88 -2.60 0.68
CA PHE A 80 3.19 -2.36 0.07
C PHE A 80 3.21 -2.83 -1.39
N HIS A 81 2.80 -4.08 -1.63
CA HIS A 81 2.75 -4.63 -2.98
C HIS A 81 1.76 -3.92 -3.90
N LEU A 82 0.59 -3.49 -3.38
CA LEU A 82 -0.33 -2.68 -4.17
C LEU A 82 0.33 -1.38 -4.63
N LEU A 83 1.03 -0.68 -3.73
CA LEU A 83 1.68 0.58 -4.04
C LEU A 83 2.85 0.39 -5.02
N VAL A 84 3.65 -0.68 -4.89
CA VAL A 84 4.70 -1.00 -5.88
C VAL A 84 4.10 -1.22 -7.26
N GLY A 85 3.03 -2.01 -7.38
CA GLY A 85 2.36 -2.22 -8.67
C GLY A 85 1.83 -0.91 -9.28
N LEU A 86 1.18 -0.07 -8.48
CA LEU A 86 0.70 1.25 -8.92
C LEU A 86 1.85 2.17 -9.35
N CYS A 87 2.98 2.10 -8.65
CA CYS A 87 4.19 2.87 -8.97
C CYS A 87 4.79 2.44 -10.32
N CYS A 88 5.02 1.14 -10.52
CA CYS A 88 5.51 0.60 -11.81
C CYS A 88 4.57 0.99 -12.96
N HIS A 89 3.25 0.89 -12.73
CA HIS A 89 2.26 1.31 -13.71
C HIS A 89 2.36 2.80 -14.06
N GLY A 90 2.48 3.65 -13.04
CA GLY A 90 2.58 5.11 -13.20
C GLY A 90 3.85 5.54 -13.94
N LEU A 91 4.98 4.90 -13.65
CA LEU A 91 6.25 5.11 -14.35
C LEU A 91 6.26 4.50 -15.76
N GLN A 92 5.36 3.55 -16.05
CA GLN A 92 5.38 2.74 -17.27
C GLN A 92 6.68 1.94 -17.43
N GLU A 93 7.25 1.53 -16.29
CA GLU A 93 8.49 0.77 -16.19
C GLU A 93 8.22 -0.60 -15.58
N ASP A 94 9.06 -1.57 -15.96
CA ASP A 94 9.07 -2.94 -15.43
C ASP A 94 7.66 -3.60 -15.34
N PRO A 95 7.03 -3.92 -16.49
CA PRO A 95 5.70 -4.53 -16.52
C PRO A 95 5.64 -5.91 -15.85
N ASP A 96 6.78 -6.59 -15.72
CA ASP A 96 6.86 -7.87 -15.00
C ASP A 96 6.77 -7.64 -13.49
N ALA A 97 7.50 -6.65 -12.96
CA ALA A 97 7.38 -6.24 -11.56
C ALA A 97 5.99 -5.68 -11.23
N GLU A 98 5.35 -4.93 -12.14
CA GLU A 98 3.95 -4.49 -11.99
C GLU A 98 3.02 -5.69 -11.74
N VAL A 99 3.14 -6.73 -12.58
CA VAL A 99 2.30 -7.93 -12.50
C VAL A 99 2.60 -8.73 -11.23
N ASP A 100 3.88 -8.95 -10.90
CA ASP A 100 4.27 -9.69 -9.69
C ASP A 100 3.76 -9.00 -8.42
N ASN A 101 3.87 -7.68 -8.34
CA ASN A 101 3.43 -6.94 -7.16
C ASN A 101 1.90 -6.87 -7.05
N PHE A 102 1.16 -6.67 -8.15
CA PHE A 102 -0.29 -6.80 -8.07
C PHE A 102 -0.75 -8.23 -7.75
N ALA A 103 -0.06 -9.25 -8.27
CA ALA A 103 -0.29 -10.64 -7.88
C ALA A 103 -0.13 -10.85 -6.37
N ARG A 104 0.97 -10.35 -5.79
CA ARG A 104 1.21 -10.41 -4.34
C ARG A 104 0.20 -9.60 -3.54
N ALA A 105 -0.22 -8.43 -4.00
CA ALA A 105 -1.28 -7.66 -3.35
C ALA A 105 -2.59 -8.47 -3.27
N LEU A 106 -2.96 -9.18 -4.36
CA LEU A 106 -4.14 -10.06 -4.40
C LEU A 106 -3.98 -11.28 -3.49
N ILE A 107 -2.82 -11.96 -3.53
CA ILE A 107 -2.55 -13.16 -2.74
C ILE A 107 -2.48 -12.82 -1.24
N CYS A 108 -1.83 -11.71 -0.87
CA CYS A 108 -1.63 -11.35 0.53
C CYS A 108 -2.85 -10.68 1.16
N GLY A 109 -3.62 -9.92 0.36
CA GLY A 109 -4.67 -9.04 0.88
C GLY A 109 -6.05 -9.23 0.28
N GLY A 110 -6.25 -10.14 -0.66
CA GLY A 110 -7.54 -10.38 -1.33
C GLY A 110 -7.95 -9.29 -2.33
N GLN A 111 -9.12 -9.46 -2.94
CA GLN A 111 -9.60 -8.56 -4.00
C GLN A 111 -9.92 -7.16 -3.48
N GLU A 112 -10.30 -7.04 -2.22
CA GLU A 112 -10.69 -5.79 -1.56
C GLU A 112 -9.58 -4.73 -1.64
N MET A 113 -8.30 -5.14 -1.72
CA MET A 113 -7.18 -4.21 -1.90
C MET A 113 -7.31 -3.34 -3.16
N PHE A 114 -7.96 -3.86 -4.21
CA PHE A 114 -8.13 -3.18 -5.49
C PHE A 114 -9.40 -2.32 -5.57
N VAL A 115 -10.23 -2.30 -4.52
CA VAL A 115 -11.40 -1.40 -4.45
C VAL A 115 -10.92 0.05 -4.58
N GLN A 116 -11.59 0.86 -5.41
CA GLN A 116 -11.20 2.25 -5.76
C GLN A 116 -9.92 2.40 -6.61
N GLU A 117 -9.26 1.32 -7.04
CA GLU A 117 -8.22 1.37 -8.09
C GLU A 117 -8.85 1.15 -9.48
N ASP A 118 -8.08 1.32 -10.57
CA ASP A 118 -8.57 0.96 -11.91
C ASP A 118 -8.87 -0.57 -11.94
N PRO A 119 -10.11 -0.99 -12.26
CA PRO A 119 -10.49 -2.40 -12.26
C PRO A 119 -9.67 -3.26 -13.24
N LYS A 120 -8.99 -2.65 -14.23
CA LYS A 120 -8.11 -3.35 -15.15
C LYS A 120 -6.93 -4.02 -14.45
N HIS A 121 -6.41 -3.45 -13.36
CA HIS A 121 -5.29 -4.05 -12.63
C HIS A 121 -5.68 -5.44 -12.09
N LEU A 122 -6.78 -5.52 -11.34
CA LEU A 122 -7.28 -6.80 -10.83
C LEU A 122 -7.69 -7.75 -11.96
N HIS A 123 -8.33 -7.23 -13.01
CA HIS A 123 -8.72 -8.05 -14.16
C HIS A 123 -7.50 -8.72 -14.81
N LYS A 124 -6.43 -7.96 -15.06
CA LYS A 124 -5.16 -8.48 -15.61
C LYS A 124 -4.63 -9.61 -14.73
N ILE A 125 -4.55 -9.41 -13.41
CA ILE A 125 -4.02 -10.43 -12.49
C ILE A 125 -4.87 -11.70 -12.46
N LYS A 126 -6.19 -11.59 -12.51
CA LYS A 126 -7.09 -12.76 -12.60
C LYS A 126 -6.96 -13.55 -13.90
N THR A 127 -6.30 -13.01 -14.93
CA THR A 127 -5.95 -13.78 -16.14
C THR A 127 -4.61 -14.50 -16.04
N VAL A 128 -3.77 -14.14 -15.06
CA VAL A 128 -2.44 -14.71 -14.83
C VAL A 128 -2.47 -15.77 -13.73
N LEU A 129 -3.25 -15.53 -12.67
CA LEU A 129 -3.34 -16.43 -11.52
C LEU A 129 -4.61 -17.27 -11.55
N GLU A 130 -4.46 -18.54 -11.20
CA GLU A 130 -5.57 -19.37 -10.74
C GLU A 130 -6.01 -18.94 -9.34
N PRO A 131 -7.32 -19.02 -9.01
CA PRO A 131 -7.78 -18.76 -7.65
C PRO A 131 -7.21 -19.80 -6.66
N PRO A 132 -7.22 -19.50 -5.35
CA PRO A 132 -6.76 -20.43 -4.32
C PRO A 132 -7.52 -21.76 -4.41
N ALA A 133 -6.78 -22.87 -4.38
CA ALA A 133 -7.35 -24.20 -4.60
C ALA A 133 -8.44 -24.56 -3.56
N GLU A 134 -8.34 -24.03 -2.35
CA GLU A 134 -9.26 -24.28 -1.24
C GLU A 134 -10.65 -23.68 -1.48
N THR A 135 -10.72 -22.60 -2.24
CA THR A 135 -11.95 -21.85 -2.50
C THR A 135 -12.44 -22.04 -3.94
N GLY A 136 -11.53 -22.28 -4.89
CA GLY A 136 -11.82 -22.32 -6.32
C GLY A 136 -12.28 -20.99 -6.91
N THR A 137 -12.26 -19.91 -6.12
CA THR A 137 -12.66 -18.56 -6.52
C THR A 137 -11.90 -17.53 -5.68
N TRP A 138 -11.67 -16.35 -6.23
CA TRP A 138 -11.13 -15.23 -5.47
C TRP A 138 -12.19 -14.60 -4.54
N ASP A 139 -13.48 -14.90 -4.73
CA ASP A 139 -14.56 -14.27 -3.97
C ASP A 139 -14.58 -14.81 -2.53
N GLY A 140 -14.50 -13.91 -1.55
CA GLY A 140 -14.41 -14.29 -0.14
C GLY A 140 -13.02 -14.74 0.32
N TYR A 141 -12.01 -14.73 -0.57
CA TYR A 141 -10.62 -14.96 -0.19
C TYR A 141 -10.04 -13.72 0.51
N ASN A 142 -9.60 -13.89 1.75
CA ASN A 142 -9.12 -12.78 2.57
C ASN A 142 -7.63 -12.45 2.41
N GLY A 143 -6.88 -13.25 1.64
CA GLY A 143 -5.43 -13.11 1.59
C GLY A 143 -4.71 -13.85 2.72
N CYS A 144 -3.46 -14.23 2.47
CA CYS A 144 -2.67 -15.03 3.42
C CYS A 144 -1.94 -14.23 4.50
N SER A 145 -1.92 -12.89 4.40
CA SER A 145 -1.17 -12.01 5.31
C SER A 145 -1.85 -10.64 5.49
N ARG A 146 -3.18 -10.62 5.44
CA ARG A 146 -3.98 -9.40 5.60
C ARG A 146 -3.85 -8.81 7.01
N ASP A 147 -3.54 -9.64 8.00
CA ASP A 147 -3.25 -9.25 9.37
C ASP A 147 -2.06 -8.28 9.51
N LEU A 148 -1.11 -8.28 8.55
CA LEU A 148 -0.02 -7.30 8.51
C LEU A 148 -0.51 -5.86 8.32
N LEU A 149 -1.76 -5.66 7.88
CA LEU A 149 -2.39 -4.35 7.79
C LEU A 149 -2.88 -3.82 9.15
N ASN A 150 -2.85 -4.62 10.21
CA ASN A 150 -3.40 -4.25 11.52
C ASN A 150 -2.67 -3.09 12.18
N GLY A 151 -1.40 -2.88 11.81
CA GLY A 151 -0.59 -1.74 12.24
C GLY A 151 -0.96 -0.41 11.58
N ALA A 152 -1.85 -0.40 10.58
CA ALA A 152 -2.21 0.83 9.87
C ALA A 152 -2.81 1.88 10.81
N THR A 153 -2.35 3.12 10.65
CA THR A 153 -2.82 4.29 11.41
C THR A 153 -3.25 5.41 10.46
N GLY A 154 -3.81 6.49 11.01
CA GLY A 154 -4.12 7.71 10.26
C GLY A 154 -5.03 7.48 9.04
N TYR A 155 -4.70 8.15 7.94
CA TYR A 155 -5.43 8.03 6.68
C TYR A 155 -5.40 6.61 6.11
N LEU A 156 -4.27 5.90 6.16
CA LEU A 156 -4.16 4.55 5.61
C LEU A 156 -5.13 3.58 6.30
N ARG A 157 -5.28 3.68 7.64
CA ARG A 157 -6.28 2.89 8.37
C ARG A 157 -7.70 3.14 7.85
N LYS A 158 -8.05 4.41 7.63
CA LYS A 158 -9.35 4.81 7.10
C LYS A 158 -9.57 4.27 5.70
N MET A 159 -8.60 4.47 4.80
CA MET A 159 -8.65 3.97 3.43
C MET A 159 -8.81 2.44 3.39
N LEU A 160 -8.04 1.71 4.20
CA LEU A 160 -8.15 0.25 4.29
C LEU A 160 -9.49 -0.19 4.84
N THR A 161 -10.04 0.53 5.83
CA THR A 161 -11.37 0.27 6.37
C THR A 161 -12.45 0.42 5.30
N GLU A 162 -12.33 1.43 4.43
CA GLU A 162 -13.26 1.65 3.31
C GLU A 162 -13.12 0.59 2.22
N LYS A 163 -11.88 0.18 1.89
CA LYS A 163 -11.59 -0.88 0.91
C LYS A 163 -12.10 -2.25 1.38
N ILE A 164 -11.82 -2.61 2.62
CA ILE A 164 -12.11 -3.94 3.20
C ILE A 164 -13.54 -4.02 3.78
N GLY A 165 -14.13 -2.89 4.13
CA GLY A 165 -15.48 -2.80 4.70
C GLY A 165 -15.54 -2.96 6.21
N THR A 166 -14.42 -3.26 6.88
CA THR A 166 -14.30 -3.33 8.34
C THR A 166 -12.99 -2.69 8.79
N PRO A 167 -12.91 -2.13 10.01
CA PRO A 167 -11.63 -1.67 10.54
C PRO A 167 -10.79 -2.86 11.04
N PRO A 168 -9.45 -2.75 11.09
CA PRO A 168 -8.63 -3.81 11.67
C PRO A 168 -8.92 -3.97 13.18
N PRO A 169 -8.75 -5.18 13.75
CA PRO A 169 -7.90 -6.25 13.23
C PRO A 169 -8.55 -7.12 12.16
N TYR A 170 -7.79 -7.36 11.10
CA TYR A 170 -8.04 -8.35 10.07
C TYR A 170 -7.43 -9.70 10.46
N GLN A 171 -8.02 -10.75 9.90
CA GLN A 171 -7.56 -12.13 9.99
C GLN A 171 -6.85 -12.52 8.70
#